data_AF-A0A812JNL3-F1
#
_entry.id   AF-A0A812JNL3-F1
#
_cell.length_a   1.000
_cell.length_b   1.000
_cell.length_c   1.000
_cell.angle_alpha   90.00
_cell.angle_beta   90.00
_cell.angle_gamma   90.00
#
_symmetry.space_group_name_H-M   'P 1'
#
loop_
_entity.id
_entity.type
_entity.pdbx_description
1 polymer ?
#
loop_
_entity_poly.entity_id
_entity_poly.type
_entity_poly.pdbx_seq_one_letter_code
_entity_poly.pdbx_strand_id
1 'polypeptide(L)' 'MVELASQQQGFLGVESAREEAGITVSYWESLEAIRAWKKEAEHTLAQERGKREWYHCYATRIARVERDYTFHKP' A
#
# COMPACT_ATOMS: atom_id res chain seq x y z
N MET A 1 2.13 6.75 6.67
CA MET A 1 2.13 5.87 5.47
C MET A 1 0.82 6.01 4.71
N VAL A 2 -0.34 5.65 5.29
CA VAL A 2 -1.64 5.80 4.61
C VAL A 2 -2.01 7.26 4.31
N GLU A 3 -1.87 8.16 5.29
CA GLU A 3 -2.17 9.59 5.09
C GLU A 3 -1.34 10.21 3.96
N LEU A 4 -0.05 9.88 3.89
CA LEU A 4 0.84 10.37 2.82
C LEU A 4 0.50 9.76 1.46
N ALA A 5 0.15 8.46 1.42
CA ALA A 5 -0.30 7.81 0.20
C ALA A 5 -1.57 8.47 -0.35
N SER A 6 -2.51 8.85 0.53
CA SER A 6 -3.78 9.48 0.14
C SER A 6 -3.65 10.86 -0.49
N GLN A 7 -2.49 11.51 -0.35
CA GLN A 7 -2.21 12.81 -0.95
C GLN A 7 -1.56 12.69 -2.34
N GLN A 8 -1.17 11.48 -2.75
CA GLN A 8 -0.50 11.27 -4.02
C GLN A 8 -1.49 11.27 -5.18
N GLN A 9 -1.06 11.86 -6.28
CA GLN A 9 -1.80 11.75 -7.53
C GLN A 9 -1.95 10.27 -7.92
N GLY A 10 -3.18 9.90 -8.28
CA GLY A 10 -3.50 8.54 -8.69
C GLY A 10 -3.73 7.53 -7.58
N PHE A 11 -3.75 7.94 -6.30
CA PHE A 11 -4.21 7.09 -5.21
C PHE A 11 -5.74 6.92 -5.27
N LEU A 12 -6.21 5.68 -5.20
CA LEU A 12 -7.64 5.35 -5.31
C LEU A 12 -8.25 4.90 -3.99
N GLY A 13 -7.43 4.44 -3.04
CA GLY A 13 -7.90 3.95 -1.76
C GLY A 13 -6.93 2.97 -1.11
N VAL A 14 -7.25 2.57 0.11
CA VAL A 14 -6.48 1.57 0.85
C VAL A 14 -7.40 0.72 1.71
N GLU A 15 -7.09 -0.56 1.77
CA GLU A 15 -7.66 -1.52 2.70
C GLU A 15 -6.54 -2.05 3.59
N SER A 16 -6.82 -2.20 4.87
CA SER A 16 -5.86 -2.73 5.83
C SER A 16 -6.57 -3.65 6.80
N ALA A 17 -6.04 -4.85 6.95
CA ALA A 17 -6.49 -5.83 7.94
C ALA A 17 -5.27 -6.26 8.77
N ARG A 18 -5.45 -6.35 10.08
CA ARG A 18 -4.37 -6.72 10.99
C ARG A 18 -4.89 -7.71 12.03
N GLU A 19 -4.46 -8.96 11.87
CA GLU A 19 -4.64 -10.03 12.86
C GLU A 19 -3.24 -10.56 13.23
N GLU A 20 -3.00 -11.88 13.15
CA GLU A 20 -1.67 -12.47 13.33
C GLU A 20 -0.68 -12.02 12.23
N ALA A 21 -1.19 -11.81 11.01
CA ALA A 21 -0.48 -11.17 9.91
C ALA A 21 -1.17 -9.85 9.53
N GLY A 22 -0.37 -8.85 9.15
CA GLY A 22 -0.86 -7.57 8.65
C GLY A 22 -0.83 -7.52 7.13
N ILE A 23 -1.96 -7.18 6.51
CA ILE A 23 -2.05 -6.93 5.06
C ILE A 23 -2.53 -5.50 4.86
N THR A 24 -1.83 -4.77 3.98
CA THR A 24 -2.27 -3.47 3.50
C THR A 24 -2.25 -3.50 1.98
N VAL A 25 -3.41 -3.26 1.36
CA VAL A 25 -3.57 -3.15 -0.09
C VAL A 25 -3.90 -1.70 -0.40
N SER A 26 -3.06 -1.06 -1.21
CA SER A 26 -3.34 0.30 -1.72
C SER A 26 -3.62 0.21 -3.20
N TYR A 27 -4.67 0.91 -3.64
CA TYR A 27 -5.15 0.91 -5.01
C TYR A 27 -4.68 2.19 -5.71
N TRP A 28 -4.27 2.04 -6.97
CA TRP A 28 -3.63 3.11 -7.73
C TRP A 28 -4.11 3.10 -9.18
N GLU A 29 -4.20 4.29 -9.78
CA GLU A 29 -4.68 4.46 -11.16
C GLU A 29 -3.73 3.85 -12.20
N SER A 30 -2.42 3.85 -11.93
CA SER A 30 -1.42 3.39 -12.88
C SER A 30 -0.10 2.95 -12.23
N LEU A 31 0.73 2.26 -13.01
CA LEU A 31 2.08 1.88 -12.58
C LEU A 31 2.99 3.10 -12.39
N GLU A 32 2.75 4.18 -13.14
CA GLU A 32 3.46 5.46 -13.00
C GLU A 32 3.16 6.10 -11.65
N ALA A 33 1.88 6.17 -11.25
CA ALA A 33 1.47 6.66 -9.94
C ALA A 33 2.08 5.82 -8.81
N ILE A 34 2.06 4.48 -8.93
CA ILE A 34 2.74 3.57 -7.99
C ILE A 34 4.24 3.87 -7.91
N ARG A 35 4.91 4.11 -9.04
CA ARG A 35 6.35 4.42 -9.07
C ARG A 35 6.65 5.79 -8.45
N ALA A 36 5.80 6.79 -8.70
CA ALA A 36 5.93 8.11 -8.09
C ALA A 36 5.77 8.02 -6.58
N TRP A 37 4.72 7.34 -6.10
CA TRP A 37 4.53 7.07 -4.68
C TRP A 37 5.69 6.27 -4.09
N LYS A 38 6.17 5.23 -4.79
CA LYS A 38 7.32 4.46 -4.33
C LYS A 38 8.54 5.36 -4.13
N LYS A 39 8.83 6.31 -5.03
CA LYS A 39 9.94 7.27 -4.89
C LYS A 39 9.72 8.25 -3.74
N GLU A 40 8.49 8.75 -3.56
CA GLU A 40 8.11 9.68 -2.50
C GLU A 40 8.17 9.00 -1.11
N ALA A 41 7.64 7.78 -1.01
CA ALA A 41 7.72 6.93 0.17
C ALA A 41 9.14 6.36 0.41
N GLU A 42 9.96 6.30 -0.64
CA GLU A 42 11.38 5.90 -0.57
C GLU A 42 12.30 6.99 -0.02
N HIS A 43 11.76 8.11 0.49
CA HIS A 43 12.54 8.98 1.37
C HIS A 43 12.61 8.43 2.80
N THR A 44 13.58 7.51 2.98
CA THR A 44 14.44 7.39 4.17
C THR A 44 13.86 6.84 5.49
N LEU A 45 12.54 6.76 5.72
CA LEU A 45 12.03 6.56 7.10
C LEU A 45 11.64 5.15 7.56
N ALA A 46 11.60 4.11 6.70
CA ALA A 46 11.06 2.79 7.10
C ALA A 46 11.91 1.57 6.73
N GLN A 47 12.78 1.66 5.71
CA GLN A 47 13.47 0.46 5.19
C GLN A 47 14.58 -0.08 6.08
N GLU A 48 15.32 0.77 6.80
CA GLU A 48 16.38 0.32 7.71
C GLU A 48 15.83 -0.11 9.07
N ARG A 49 14.94 0.68 9.68
CA ARG A 49 14.33 0.36 11.00
C ARG A 49 13.26 -0.73 10.92
N GLY A 50 12.40 -0.71 9.91
CA GLY A 50 11.32 -1.71 9.77
C GLY A 50 11.84 -3.13 9.55
N LYS A 51 12.93 -3.30 8.77
CA LYS A 51 13.60 -4.60 8.60
C LYS A 51 14.35 -5.07 9.85
N ARG A 52 14.80 -4.15 10.71
CA ARG A 52 15.59 -4.47 11.91
C ARG A 52 14.75 -4.66 13.17
N GLU A 53 13.62 -3.97 13.30
CA GLU A 53 12.86 -3.85 14.55
C GLU A 53 11.40 -4.33 14.47
N TRP A 54 10.74 -4.31 13.30
CA TRP A 54 9.26 -4.50 13.23
C TRP A 54 8.77 -5.63 12.33
N TYR A 55 9.52 -6.02 11.30
CA TYR A 55 9.10 -7.05 10.35
C TYR A 55 10.15 -8.16 10.26
N HIS A 56 9.80 -9.34 10.78
CA HIS A 56 10.58 -10.56 10.59
C HIS A 56 10.64 -10.95 9.10
N CYS A 57 9.56 -10.72 8.37
CA CYS A 57 9.47 -10.87 6.92
C CYS A 57 8.30 -10.04 6.36
N TYR A 58 8.39 -9.58 5.12
CA TYR A 58 7.26 -9.01 4.39
C TYR A 58 7.42 -9.27 2.88
N ALA A 59 6.32 -9.16 2.13
CA ALA A 59 6.32 -9.19 0.68
C ALA A 59 5.49 -8.04 0.13
N THR A 60 5.96 -7.40 -0.94
CA THR A 60 5.22 -6.39 -1.69
C THR A 60 4.94 -6.92 -3.08
N ARG A 61 3.69 -6.84 -3.52
CA ARG A 61 3.25 -7.29 -4.84
C ARG A 61 2.52 -6.16 -5.53
N ILE A 62 2.81 -5.97 -6.81
CA ILE A 62 2.05 -5.07 -7.68
C ILE A 62 1.21 -5.94 -8.60
N ALA A 63 -0.11 -5.77 -8.55
CA ALA A 63 -1.06 -6.54 -9.33
C ALA A 63 -2.05 -5.59 -10.02
N ARG A 64 -2.59 -6.02 -11.17
CA ARG A 64 -3.64 -5.30 -11.89
C ARG A 64 -4.99 -5.87 -11.47
N VAL A 65 -5.89 -5.00 -11.01
CA VAL A 65 -7.28 -5.37 -10.79
C VAL A 65 -7.99 -5.39 -12.14
N GLU A 66 -8.48 -6.56 -12.56
CA GLU A 66 -9.23 -6.71 -13.81
C GLU A 66 -10.73 -6.43 -13.62
N ARG A 67 -11.24 -6.73 -12.42
CA ARG A 67 -12.65 -6.59 -12.02
C ARG A 67 -12.72 -6.36 -10.51
N ASP A 68 -13.66 -5.54 -10.08
CA ASP A 68 -13.98 -5.27 -8.67
C ASP A 68 -15.50 -5.26 -8.50
N TYR A 69 -16.00 -5.98 -7.49
CA TYR A 69 -17.42 -6.11 -7.17
C TYR A 69 -17.61 -5.96 -5.67
N THR A 70 -18.49 -5.05 -5.26
CA THR A 70 -18.76 -4.82 -3.84
C THR A 70 -20.21 -5.13 -3.51
N PHE A 71 -20.44 -5.82 -2.40
CA PHE A 71 -21.77 -6.11 -1.86
C PHE A 71 -21.87 -5.57 -0.43
N HIS A 72 -22.91 -4.79 -0.17
CA HIS A 72 -23.25 -4.31 1.17
C HIS A 72 -24.67 -4.76 1.49
N LYS A 73 -24.86 -5.41 2.65
CA LYS A 73 -26.20 -5.62 3.19
C LYS A 73 -26.71 -4.27 3.72
N PRO A 74 -28.00 -3.94 3.52
CA PRO A 74 -28.63 -2.80 4.19
C PRO A 74 -28.63 -2.97 5.71
#